data_AF-A0A285CVL0-F1
#
_entry.id   AF-A0A285CVL0-F1
#
_cell.length_a   1.000
_cell.length_b   1.000
_cell.length_c   1.000
_cell.angle_alpha   90.00
_cell.angle_beta   90.00
_cell.angle_gamma   90.00
#
_symmetry.space_group_name_H-M   'P 1'
#
loop_
_entity.id
_entity.type
_entity.pdbx_description
1 polymer ?
#
loop_
_entity_poly.entity_id
_entity_poly.type
_entity_poly.pdbx_seq_one_letter_code
_entity_poly.pdbx_strand_id
1 'polypeptide(L)'
;MIRAALVLGMMLTGAATAGPIGDADRGAALFQRQCSACHQIGPEAINRVGPRLTGLFGRRAGSVEGFDYSKSMARMGSDGLVWTMQTLDAYIENPKVLVSATRMRFRGLQDEQARSDLIAFLREWSDRPRDIPEAEPTARRSTPQLSPEVLAIRGDPEFGAYLSSECSTCHQRDGSDQGIPSITHWPPEDFVLAMHAYRQKLRPHPVMQMMAGRLTEEEIAALAAYYAGID
;
A
#
# COMPACT_ATOMS: atom_id res chain seq x y z
N MET A 1 -52.08 -44.15 -9.82
CA MET A 1 -51.60 -43.06 -10.68
C MET A 1 -51.22 -41.87 -9.79
N ILE A 2 -49.97 -41.81 -9.31
CA ILE A 2 -49.49 -40.73 -8.43
C ILE A 2 -48.60 -39.83 -9.31
N ARG A 3 -49.10 -38.64 -9.64
CA ARG A 3 -48.34 -37.62 -10.40
C ARG A 3 -47.44 -36.88 -9.41
N ALA A 4 -46.13 -37.13 -9.46
CA ALA A 4 -45.14 -36.32 -8.78
C ALA A 4 -45.00 -34.96 -9.52
N ALA A 5 -45.38 -33.88 -8.86
CA ALA A 5 -45.17 -32.53 -9.35
C ALA A 5 -43.74 -32.09 -9.00
N LEU A 6 -42.89 -31.94 -10.01
CA LEU A 6 -41.57 -31.35 -9.88
C LEU A 6 -41.73 -29.83 -9.68
N VAL A 7 -41.43 -29.33 -8.48
CA VAL A 7 -41.33 -27.89 -8.23
C VAL A 7 -39.92 -27.45 -8.60
N LEU A 8 -39.78 -26.82 -9.77
CA LEU A 8 -38.54 -26.19 -10.21
C LEU A 8 -38.36 -24.88 -9.45
N GLY A 9 -37.60 -24.91 -8.35
CA GLY A 9 -37.22 -23.72 -7.59
C GLY A 9 -36.25 -22.85 -8.38
N MET A 10 -36.76 -21.74 -8.91
CA MET A 10 -35.97 -20.73 -9.60
C MET A 10 -35.20 -19.90 -8.56
N MET A 11 -33.92 -20.21 -8.36
CA MET A 11 -33.02 -19.43 -7.51
C MET A 11 -32.71 -18.10 -8.22
N LEU A 12 -33.29 -17.00 -7.74
CA LEU A 12 -32.84 -15.66 -8.11
C LEU A 12 -31.48 -15.40 -7.46
N THR A 13 -30.40 -15.54 -8.23
CA THR A 13 -29.09 -14.99 -7.88
C THR A 13 -29.15 -13.47 -7.99
N GLY A 14 -29.22 -12.77 -6.86
CA GLY A 14 -29.07 -11.32 -6.83
C GLY A 14 -27.67 -10.93 -7.28
N ALA A 15 -27.57 -10.24 -8.42
CA ALA A 15 -26.35 -9.58 -8.82
C ALA A 15 -26.10 -8.41 -7.85
N ALA A 16 -25.05 -8.51 -7.04
CA ALA A 16 -24.55 -7.38 -6.27
C ALA A 16 -24.06 -6.32 -7.26
N THR A 17 -24.84 -5.25 -7.45
CA THR A 17 -24.39 -4.07 -8.17
C THR A 17 -23.31 -3.39 -7.34
N ALA A 18 -22.08 -3.37 -7.82
CA ALA A 18 -21.01 -2.58 -7.23
C ALA A 18 -21.45 -1.11 -7.21
N GLY A 19 -21.73 -0.57 -6.02
CA GLY A 19 -22.05 0.84 -5.85
C GLY A 19 -20.87 1.73 -6.23
N PRO A 20 -21.11 3.00 -6.58
CA PRO A 20 -20.03 3.95 -6.81
C PRO A 20 -19.13 4.05 -5.58
N ILE A 21 -17.82 4.14 -5.84
CA ILE A 21 -16.74 4.19 -4.84
C ILE A 21 -16.95 5.32 -3.82
N GLY A 22 -17.61 6.41 -4.22
CA GLY A 22 -17.96 7.57 -3.41
C GLY A 22 -18.71 8.60 -4.25
N ASP A 23 -19.10 9.72 -3.64
CA ASP A 23 -19.73 10.86 -4.29
C ASP A 23 -18.68 11.90 -4.68
N ALA A 24 -18.47 12.07 -5.99
CA ALA A 24 -17.47 12.97 -6.53
C ALA A 24 -17.77 14.45 -6.27
N ASP A 25 -19.04 14.85 -6.15
CA ASP A 25 -19.40 16.25 -5.84
C ASP A 25 -19.02 16.60 -4.39
N ARG A 26 -19.30 15.68 -3.45
CA ARG A 26 -18.82 15.81 -2.06
C ARG A 26 -17.29 15.78 -2.00
N GLY A 27 -16.66 14.93 -2.81
CA GLY A 27 -15.21 14.85 -2.97
C GLY A 27 -14.59 16.15 -3.47
N ALA A 28 -15.19 16.79 -4.48
CA ALA A 28 -14.75 18.08 -5.01
C ALA A 28 -14.80 19.17 -3.93
N ALA A 29 -15.87 19.19 -3.13
CA ALA A 29 -15.99 20.11 -2.02
C ALA A 29 -14.93 19.86 -0.92
N LEU A 30 -14.61 18.60 -0.63
CA LEU A 30 -13.53 18.22 0.28
C LEU A 30 -12.15 18.63 -0.25
N PHE A 31 -11.87 18.37 -1.53
CA PHE A 31 -10.64 18.80 -2.19
C PHE A 31 -10.47 20.32 -2.09
N GLN A 32 -11.54 21.07 -2.34
CA GLN A 32 -11.52 22.53 -2.24
C GLN A 32 -11.17 23.01 -0.83
N ARG A 33 -11.68 22.36 0.22
CA ARG A 33 -11.43 22.75 1.61
C ARG A 33 -10.07 22.30 2.15
N GLN A 34 -9.58 21.12 1.73
CA GLN A 34 -8.44 20.47 2.40
C GLN A 34 -7.19 20.33 1.53
N CYS A 35 -7.32 20.39 0.20
CA CYS A 35 -6.23 20.06 -0.72
C CYS A 35 -5.85 21.24 -1.63
N SER A 36 -6.81 22.06 -2.04
CA SER A 36 -6.64 23.13 -3.05
C SER A 36 -5.62 24.22 -2.68
N ALA A 37 -5.36 24.40 -1.38
CA ALA A 37 -4.34 25.33 -0.90
C ALA A 37 -2.93 24.93 -1.34
N CYS A 38 -2.69 23.62 -1.49
CA CYS A 38 -1.38 23.08 -1.85
C CYS A 38 -1.35 22.51 -3.27
N HIS A 39 -2.44 21.90 -3.71
CA HIS A 39 -2.52 21.13 -4.94
C HIS A 39 -3.44 21.79 -5.96
N GLN A 40 -3.08 21.64 -7.23
CA GLN A 40 -3.99 21.93 -8.35
C GLN A 40 -4.41 20.63 -9.04
N ILE A 41 -5.57 20.68 -9.66
CA ILE A 41 -6.14 19.61 -10.48
C ILE A 41 -6.88 20.23 -11.66
N GLY A 42 -6.80 19.60 -12.83
CA GLY A 42 -7.31 20.16 -14.08
C GLY A 42 -6.30 20.12 -15.24
N PRO A 43 -6.75 20.47 -16.47
CA PRO A 43 -5.90 20.47 -17.66
C PRO A 43 -4.71 21.42 -17.55
N GLU A 44 -4.91 22.57 -16.90
CA GLU A 44 -3.89 23.61 -16.71
C GLU A 44 -3.20 23.51 -15.34
N ALA A 45 -3.33 22.39 -14.64
CA ALA A 45 -2.80 22.24 -13.28
C ALA A 45 -1.28 22.24 -13.27
N ILE A 46 -0.70 23.16 -12.49
CA ILE A 46 0.74 23.26 -12.26
C ILE A 46 1.13 22.80 -10.85
N ASN A 47 2.42 22.50 -10.66
CA ASN A 47 2.98 22.27 -9.34
C ASN A 47 2.92 23.57 -8.50
N ARG A 48 2.54 23.46 -7.22
CA ARG A 48 2.54 24.55 -6.23
C ARG A 48 3.30 24.11 -4.98
N VAL A 49 2.74 24.33 -3.79
CA VAL A 49 3.25 23.78 -2.52
C VAL A 49 3.27 22.25 -2.58
N GLY A 50 2.28 21.65 -3.24
CA GLY A 50 2.23 20.24 -3.62
C GLY A 50 2.26 20.05 -5.15
N PRO A 51 2.53 18.83 -5.62
CA PRO A 51 2.49 18.50 -7.04
C PRO A 51 1.06 18.57 -7.60
N ARG A 52 0.92 18.72 -8.92
CA ARG A 52 -0.39 18.60 -9.58
C ARG A 52 -0.98 17.19 -9.41
N LEU A 53 -2.29 17.11 -9.24
CA LEU A 53 -3.03 15.85 -9.02
C LEU A 53 -3.78 15.35 -10.26
N THR A 54 -3.70 16.03 -11.39
CA THR A 54 -4.20 15.50 -12.68
C THR A 54 -3.41 14.26 -13.08
N GLY A 55 -4.06 13.19 -13.54
CA GLY A 55 -3.42 11.92 -13.92
C GLY A 55 -2.79 11.21 -12.73
N LEU A 56 -3.51 11.15 -11.60
CA LEU A 56 -2.98 10.57 -10.36
C LEU A 56 -3.02 9.04 -10.38
N PHE A 57 -4.12 8.44 -10.80
CA PHE A 57 -4.27 6.99 -10.81
C PHE A 57 -3.32 6.31 -11.77
N GLY A 58 -2.70 5.22 -11.33
CA GLY A 58 -1.66 4.48 -12.07
C GLY A 58 -0.31 5.19 -12.11
N ARG A 59 -0.21 6.44 -11.65
CA ARG A 59 1.05 7.17 -11.62
C ARG A 59 1.93 6.69 -10.48
N ARG A 60 3.23 6.54 -10.75
CA ARG A 60 4.24 6.27 -9.71
C ARG A 60 4.27 7.42 -8.70
N ALA A 61 4.37 7.10 -7.42
CA ALA A 61 4.54 8.11 -6.38
C ALA A 61 5.85 8.90 -6.61
N GLY A 62 5.86 10.17 -6.23
CA GLY A 62 7.07 10.99 -6.38
C GLY A 62 7.54 11.26 -7.80
N SER A 63 6.70 11.04 -8.83
CA SER A 63 7.16 11.05 -10.23
C SER A 63 6.74 12.26 -11.06
N VAL A 64 6.09 13.26 -10.45
CA VAL A 64 5.67 14.47 -11.18
C VAL A 64 6.89 15.31 -11.49
N GLU A 65 7.17 15.51 -12.78
CA GLU A 65 8.28 16.32 -13.25
C GLU A 65 8.22 17.75 -12.72
N GLY A 66 9.39 18.29 -12.37
CA GLY A 66 9.55 19.65 -11.86
C GLY A 66 9.03 19.89 -10.44
N PHE A 67 8.69 18.83 -9.67
CA PHE A 67 8.36 18.96 -8.25
C PHE A 67 9.45 18.34 -7.36
N ASP A 68 9.85 19.08 -6.32
CA ASP A 68 10.86 18.64 -5.36
C ASP A 68 10.23 17.82 -4.23
N TYR A 69 10.20 16.50 -4.42
CA TYR A 69 9.65 15.54 -3.45
C TYR A 69 10.53 15.37 -2.21
N SER A 70 9.96 14.86 -1.11
CA SER A 70 10.81 14.36 -0.03
C SER A 70 11.61 13.15 -0.51
N LYS A 71 12.81 12.94 0.07
CA LYS A 71 13.63 11.75 -0.21
C LYS A 71 12.82 10.46 -0.04
N SER A 72 12.00 10.38 1.01
CA SER A 72 11.15 9.22 1.27
C SER A 72 10.06 9.01 0.22
N MET A 73 9.41 10.08 -0.26
CA MET A 73 8.39 9.95 -1.31
C MET A 73 9.01 9.51 -2.64
N ALA A 74 10.17 10.09 -3.00
CA ALA A 74 10.92 9.67 -4.18
C ALA A 74 11.34 8.18 -4.08
N ARG A 75 11.84 7.75 -2.92
CA ARG A 75 12.20 6.35 -2.66
C ARG A 75 11.00 5.42 -2.77
N MET A 76 9.90 5.72 -2.09
CA MET A 76 8.68 4.91 -2.16
C MET A 76 8.20 4.72 -3.60
N GLY A 77 8.27 5.78 -4.41
CA GLY A 77 8.03 5.69 -5.85
C GLY A 77 8.96 4.71 -6.56
N SER A 78 10.28 4.84 -6.36
CA SER A 78 11.30 3.94 -6.93
C SER A 78 11.12 2.48 -6.47
N ASP A 79 10.67 2.26 -5.25
CA ASP A 79 10.40 0.95 -4.66
C ASP A 79 9.09 0.32 -5.19
N GLY A 80 8.35 1.04 -6.03
CA GLY A 80 7.15 0.54 -6.72
C GLY A 80 5.82 1.06 -6.17
N LEU A 81 5.81 2.08 -5.31
CA LEU A 81 4.56 2.73 -4.90
C LEU A 81 3.92 3.39 -6.12
N VAL A 82 2.76 2.86 -6.50
CA VAL A 82 1.88 3.39 -7.54
C VAL A 82 0.58 3.85 -6.87
N TRP A 83 0.03 4.97 -7.33
CA TRP A 83 -1.25 5.48 -6.86
C TRP A 83 -2.40 4.65 -7.42
N THR A 84 -2.89 3.74 -6.60
CA THR A 84 -4.11 2.96 -6.81
C THR A 84 -5.17 3.45 -5.85
N MET A 85 -6.39 2.89 -5.93
CA MET A 85 -7.44 3.14 -4.94
C MET A 85 -6.94 2.91 -3.51
N GLN A 86 -6.32 1.77 -3.27
CA GLN A 86 -5.88 1.34 -1.95
C GLN A 86 -4.73 2.19 -1.42
N THR A 87 -3.72 2.48 -2.26
CA THR A 87 -2.56 3.25 -1.81
C THR A 87 -2.88 4.73 -1.64
N LEU A 88 -3.80 5.27 -2.44
CA LEU A 88 -4.32 6.63 -2.23
C LEU A 88 -5.16 6.72 -0.96
N ASP A 89 -6.04 5.75 -0.70
CA ASP A 89 -6.82 5.72 0.54
C ASP A 89 -5.91 5.71 1.78
N ALA A 90 -4.95 4.79 1.83
CA ALA A 90 -3.98 4.71 2.92
C ALA A 90 -3.15 6.01 3.06
N TYR A 91 -2.75 6.61 1.94
CA TYR A 91 -1.98 7.86 1.98
C TYR A 91 -2.81 9.04 2.45
N ILE A 92 -4.09 9.13 2.06
CA ILE A 92 -5.00 10.20 2.46
C ILE A 92 -5.43 10.02 3.92
N GLU A 93 -5.62 8.79 4.38
CA GLU A 93 -5.91 8.47 5.78
C GLU A 93 -4.78 8.96 6.68
N ASN A 94 -3.54 8.61 6.35
CA ASN A 94 -2.37 9.06 7.09
C ASN A 94 -1.08 9.08 6.24
N PRO A 95 -0.71 10.26 5.69
CA PRO A 95 0.44 10.37 4.81
C PRO A 95 1.76 9.97 5.45
N LYS A 96 1.90 10.20 6.77
CA LYS A 96 3.14 9.95 7.50
C LYS A 96 3.38 8.47 7.77
N VAL A 97 2.31 7.68 7.86
CA VAL A 97 2.40 6.23 8.08
C VAL A 97 2.82 5.52 6.80
N LEU A 98 2.20 5.87 5.67
CA LEU A 98 2.59 5.26 4.40
C LEU A 98 3.94 5.76 3.89
N VAL A 99 4.24 7.06 4.08
CA VAL A 99 5.51 7.67 3.64
C VAL A 99 6.11 8.51 4.76
N SER A 100 6.95 7.88 5.56
CA SER A 100 7.71 8.53 6.64
C SER A 100 8.46 9.76 6.15
N ALA A 101 8.45 10.84 6.93
CA ALA A 101 9.08 12.12 6.55
C ALA A 101 8.61 12.70 5.19
N THR A 102 7.36 12.42 4.78
CA THR A 102 6.77 13.14 3.65
C THR A 102 6.68 14.65 3.90
N ARG A 103 6.92 15.45 2.85
CA ARG A 103 6.76 16.92 2.89
C ARG A 103 5.30 17.35 2.85
N MET A 104 4.37 16.45 2.56
CA MET A 104 2.93 16.73 2.61
C MET A 104 2.49 16.90 4.06
N ARG A 105 2.37 18.16 4.51
CA ARG A 105 1.90 18.52 5.86
C ARG A 105 0.39 18.40 5.98
N PHE A 106 -0.13 17.21 5.74
CA PHE A 106 -1.55 16.89 5.89
C PHE A 106 -1.73 15.97 7.11
N ARG A 107 -2.72 16.28 7.95
CA ARG A 107 -2.99 15.51 9.18
C ARG A 107 -3.64 14.16 8.93
N GLY A 108 -4.10 13.92 7.70
CA GLY A 108 -4.90 12.76 7.34
C GLY A 108 -6.40 13.04 7.38
N LEU A 109 -7.17 12.18 6.70
CA LEU A 109 -8.63 12.19 6.67
C LEU A 109 -9.15 10.85 7.19
N GLN A 110 -9.55 10.80 8.46
CA GLN A 110 -9.90 9.54 9.14
C GLN A 110 -11.27 8.98 8.73
N ASP A 111 -12.18 9.85 8.30
CA ASP A 111 -13.52 9.45 7.87
C ASP A 111 -13.44 8.72 6.52
N GLU A 112 -13.76 7.42 6.53
CA GLU A 112 -13.68 6.54 5.38
C GLU A 112 -14.57 7.02 4.22
N GLN A 113 -15.80 7.46 4.52
CA GLN A 113 -16.71 7.94 3.48
C GLN A 113 -16.19 9.22 2.82
N ALA A 114 -15.63 10.14 3.60
CA ALA A 114 -15.02 11.36 3.08
C ALA A 114 -13.78 11.07 2.24
N ARG A 115 -12.98 10.05 2.60
CA ARG A 115 -11.87 9.59 1.74
C ARG A 115 -12.40 9.02 0.44
N SER A 116 -13.37 8.12 0.51
CA SER A 116 -14.04 7.52 -0.65
C SER A 116 -14.61 8.57 -1.59
N ASP A 117 -15.29 9.60 -1.08
CA ASP A 117 -15.80 10.73 -1.86
C ASP A 117 -14.66 11.53 -2.52
N LEU A 118 -13.61 11.87 -1.76
CA LEU A 118 -12.43 12.58 -2.29
C LEU A 118 -11.74 11.77 -3.40
N ILE A 119 -11.59 10.46 -3.20
CA ILE A 119 -10.96 9.58 -4.17
C ILE A 119 -11.83 9.45 -5.42
N ALA A 120 -13.17 9.40 -5.29
CA ALA A 120 -14.09 9.43 -6.41
C ALA A 120 -13.89 10.69 -7.28
N PHE A 121 -13.75 11.86 -6.65
CA PHE A 121 -13.41 13.10 -7.37
C PHE A 121 -12.03 13.04 -8.06
N LEU A 122 -11.00 12.57 -7.37
CA LEU A 122 -9.65 12.47 -7.97
C LEU A 122 -9.60 11.54 -9.19
N ARG A 123 -10.47 10.53 -9.26
CA ARG A 123 -10.58 9.62 -10.41
C ARG A 123 -11.05 10.34 -11.68
N GLU A 124 -11.94 11.30 -11.56
CA GLU A 124 -12.47 12.06 -12.72
C GLU A 124 -11.37 12.83 -13.46
N TRP A 125 -10.28 13.14 -12.77
CA TRP A 125 -9.14 13.89 -13.29
C TRP A 125 -7.93 13.01 -13.61
N SER A 126 -8.12 11.70 -13.65
CA SER A 126 -7.11 10.75 -14.12
C SER A 126 -7.53 10.14 -15.46
N ASP A 127 -6.57 9.70 -16.29
CA ASP A 127 -6.85 9.29 -17.67
C ASP A 127 -7.94 8.19 -17.75
N ARG A 128 -8.80 8.34 -18.76
CA ARG A 128 -9.95 7.53 -19.21
C ARG A 128 -10.35 6.33 -18.32
N PRO A 129 -11.60 6.28 -17.81
CA PRO A 129 -12.15 5.15 -17.03
C PRO A 129 -12.05 3.75 -17.66
N ARG A 130 -11.72 3.65 -18.96
CA ARG A 130 -11.51 2.38 -19.66
C ARG A 130 -10.13 1.76 -19.41
N ASP A 131 -9.16 2.56 -18.98
CA ASP A 131 -7.80 2.14 -18.62
C ASP A 131 -7.57 2.21 -17.09
N ILE A 132 -8.60 2.61 -16.33
CA ILE A 132 -8.70 2.33 -14.91
C ILE A 132 -9.29 0.93 -14.82
N PRO A 133 -8.56 -0.10 -14.36
CA PRO A 133 -9.12 -1.43 -14.31
C PRO A 133 -10.42 -1.40 -13.48
N GLU A 134 -11.56 -1.70 -14.11
CA GLU A 134 -12.81 -2.03 -13.40
C GLU A 134 -12.61 -3.22 -12.44
N ALA A 135 -11.45 -3.89 -12.54
CA ALA A 135 -10.93 -4.89 -11.62
C ALA A 135 -9.45 -4.66 -11.33
N GLU A 136 -9.08 -3.63 -10.58
CA GLU A 136 -8.02 -3.84 -9.60
C GLU A 136 -8.64 -4.76 -8.55
N PRO A 137 -8.05 -5.92 -8.21
CA PRO A 137 -8.65 -6.83 -7.25
C PRO A 137 -8.66 -6.15 -5.88
N THR A 138 -9.76 -5.48 -5.55
CA THR A 138 -10.13 -4.93 -4.23
C THR A 138 -10.25 -6.01 -3.14
N ALA A 139 -9.75 -7.22 -3.41
CA ALA A 139 -9.79 -8.39 -2.55
C ALA A 139 -8.40 -8.97 -2.25
N ARG A 140 -7.27 -8.35 -2.64
CA ARG A 140 -5.97 -8.77 -2.12
C ARG A 140 -5.64 -7.95 -0.88
N ARG A 141 -5.80 -8.57 0.30
CA ARG A 141 -5.38 -8.00 1.59
C ARG A 141 -3.94 -7.49 1.46
N SER A 142 -3.66 -6.28 1.93
CA SER A 142 -2.29 -5.75 2.03
C SER A 142 -1.48 -6.44 3.13
N THR A 143 -2.16 -6.95 4.15
CA THR A 143 -1.57 -7.72 5.25
C THR A 143 -1.70 -9.21 4.96
N PRO A 144 -0.61 -9.99 5.05
CA PRO A 144 -0.70 -11.44 4.94
C PRO A 144 -1.55 -11.99 6.10
N GLN A 145 -2.46 -12.92 5.81
CA GLN A 145 -3.04 -13.73 6.88
C GLN A 145 -2.08 -14.87 7.17
N LEU A 146 -1.53 -14.85 8.39
CA LEU A 146 -0.66 -15.89 8.92
C LEU A 146 -1.43 -16.68 9.97
N SER A 147 -1.15 -17.97 10.06
CA SER A 147 -1.74 -18.78 11.10
C SER A 147 -1.13 -18.41 12.46
N PRO A 148 -1.85 -18.63 13.56
CA PRO A 148 -1.29 -18.41 14.90
C PRO A 148 -0.02 -19.21 15.15
N GLU A 149 0.17 -20.38 14.52
CA GLU A 149 1.40 -21.15 14.66
C GLU A 149 2.60 -20.40 14.07
N VAL A 150 2.47 -19.79 12.89
CA VAL A 150 3.54 -19.03 12.23
C VAL A 150 3.96 -17.83 13.08
N LEU A 151 2.99 -17.07 13.60
CA LEU A 151 3.27 -15.91 14.46
C LEU A 151 3.87 -16.30 15.82
N ALA A 152 3.63 -17.54 16.27
CA ALA A 152 4.16 -18.04 17.54
C ALA A 152 5.58 -18.62 17.44
N ILE A 153 6.15 -18.75 16.23
CA ILE A 153 7.51 -19.25 16.05
C ILE A 153 8.49 -18.29 16.74
N ARG A 154 9.23 -18.81 17.71
CA ARG A 154 10.34 -18.07 18.34
C ARG A 154 11.60 -18.27 17.53
N GLY A 155 12.10 -17.20 16.93
CA GLY A 155 13.35 -17.21 16.19
C GLY A 155 14.58 -17.40 17.07
N ASP A 156 15.57 -18.11 16.54
CA ASP A 156 16.92 -18.17 17.10
C ASP A 156 17.74 -16.99 16.57
N PRO A 157 18.16 -16.02 17.41
CA PRO A 157 18.90 -14.84 16.97
C PRO A 157 20.33 -15.17 16.48
N GLU A 158 20.95 -16.26 16.94
CA GLU A 158 22.27 -16.67 16.43
C GLU A 158 22.15 -17.21 15.01
N PHE A 159 21.11 -18.01 14.74
CA PHE A 159 20.80 -18.46 13.39
C PHE A 159 20.39 -17.27 12.48
N GLY A 160 19.62 -16.33 13.01
CA GLY A 160 19.29 -15.09 12.31
C GLY A 160 20.54 -14.28 11.95
N ALA A 161 21.51 -14.18 12.85
CA ALA A 161 22.79 -13.52 12.60
C ALA A 161 23.54 -14.16 11.42
N TYR A 162 23.57 -15.49 11.36
CA TYR A 162 24.17 -16.23 10.23
C TYR A 162 23.49 -15.90 8.89
N LEU A 163 22.15 -15.94 8.85
CA LEU A 163 21.35 -15.64 7.65
C LEU A 163 21.44 -14.16 7.23
N SER A 164 21.65 -13.25 8.19
CA SER A 164 21.67 -11.80 7.97
C SER A 164 22.77 -11.30 7.04
N SER A 165 23.78 -12.14 6.77
CA SER A 165 24.93 -11.76 5.93
C SER A 165 24.51 -11.29 4.54
N GLU A 166 23.57 -11.98 3.90
CA GLU A 166 23.04 -11.60 2.58
C GLU A 166 22.15 -10.35 2.65
N CYS A 167 21.37 -10.23 3.73
CA CYS A 167 20.53 -9.06 3.97
C CYS A 167 21.36 -7.79 4.17
N SER A 168 22.49 -7.92 4.87
CA SER A 168 23.41 -6.83 5.21
C SER A 168 24.18 -6.26 4.02
N THR A 169 24.17 -6.95 2.87
CA THR A 169 24.72 -6.39 1.62
C THR A 169 23.92 -5.19 1.11
N CYS A 170 22.66 -5.10 1.51
CA CYS A 170 21.72 -4.07 1.11
C CYS A 170 21.22 -3.26 2.31
N HIS A 171 20.71 -3.95 3.33
CA HIS A 171 20.17 -3.34 4.54
C HIS A 171 21.27 -3.07 5.55
N GLN A 172 21.58 -1.80 5.77
CA GLN A 172 22.73 -1.42 6.59
C GLN A 172 22.47 -1.75 8.07
N ARG A 173 23.47 -2.36 8.71
CA ARG A 173 23.39 -2.80 10.12
C ARG A 173 23.46 -1.65 11.12
N ASP A 174 23.97 -0.50 10.71
CA ASP A 174 24.02 0.72 11.52
C ASP A 174 22.67 1.44 11.60
N GLY A 175 21.62 0.84 11.02
CA GLY A 175 20.29 1.43 10.93
C GLY A 175 20.19 2.58 9.92
N SER A 176 21.23 2.82 9.13
CA SER A 176 21.15 3.80 8.06
C SER A 176 20.17 3.35 6.99
N ASP A 177 19.45 4.32 6.47
CA ASP A 177 18.34 4.10 5.56
C ASP A 177 18.60 4.78 4.21
N GLN A 178 19.86 5.04 3.84
CA GLN A 178 20.20 5.76 2.61
C GLN A 178 20.06 4.85 1.39
N GLY A 179 18.87 4.86 0.77
CA GLY A 179 18.57 4.16 -0.47
C GLY A 179 17.85 2.84 -0.26
N ILE A 180 18.21 2.08 0.79
CA ILE A 180 17.58 0.82 1.19
C ILE A 180 17.08 0.99 2.64
N PRO A 181 15.84 0.59 2.97
CA PRO A 181 15.28 0.84 4.30
C PRO A 181 16.02 0.06 5.39
N SER A 182 16.15 0.69 6.57
CA SER A 182 16.62 -0.02 7.75
C SER A 182 15.59 -1.08 8.18
N ILE A 183 16.12 -2.23 8.59
CA ILE A 183 15.39 -3.34 9.20
C ILE A 183 15.86 -3.59 10.64
N THR A 184 16.77 -2.76 11.16
CA THR A 184 17.26 -2.87 12.54
C THR A 184 16.22 -2.37 13.53
N HIS A 185 16.15 -3.04 14.69
CA HIS A 185 15.21 -2.77 15.78
C HIS A 185 13.72 -2.83 15.39
N TRP A 186 13.38 -3.55 14.33
CA TRP A 186 11.98 -3.82 14.00
C TRP A 186 11.36 -4.74 15.05
N PRO A 187 10.10 -4.52 15.46
CA PRO A 187 9.35 -5.52 16.20
C PRO A 187 9.35 -6.85 15.42
N PRO A 188 9.61 -8.00 16.08
CA PRO A 188 9.70 -9.28 15.37
C PRO A 188 8.45 -9.60 14.53
N GLU A 189 7.27 -9.27 15.06
CA GLU A 189 6.00 -9.49 14.36
C GLU A 189 5.90 -8.66 13.06
N ASP A 190 6.32 -7.40 13.09
CA ASP A 190 6.31 -6.54 11.90
C ASP A 190 7.27 -7.03 10.82
N PHE A 191 8.43 -7.55 11.23
CA PHE A 191 9.39 -8.17 10.30
C PHE A 191 8.80 -9.41 9.65
N VAL A 192 8.22 -10.32 10.45
CA VAL A 192 7.56 -11.54 9.99
C VAL A 192 6.47 -11.18 8.99
N LEU A 193 5.55 -10.28 9.36
CA LEU A 193 4.47 -9.82 8.48
C LEU A 193 5.00 -9.22 7.17
N ALA A 194 6.04 -8.39 7.21
CA ALA A 194 6.62 -7.80 6.00
C ALA A 194 7.21 -8.85 5.06
N MET A 195 7.95 -9.84 5.59
CA MET A 195 8.53 -10.91 4.80
C MET A 195 7.46 -11.79 4.16
N HIS A 196 6.38 -12.11 4.89
CA HIS A 196 5.26 -12.83 4.31
C HIS A 196 4.48 -11.99 3.28
N ALA A 197 4.36 -10.67 3.47
CA ALA A 197 3.75 -9.78 2.50
C ALA A 197 4.52 -9.78 1.18
N TYR A 198 5.86 -9.79 1.23
CA TYR A 198 6.69 -9.95 0.03
C TYR A 198 6.55 -11.34 -0.58
N ARG A 199 6.63 -12.41 0.23
CA ARG A 199 6.52 -13.78 -0.27
C ARG A 199 5.18 -14.06 -0.96
N GLN A 200 4.09 -13.53 -0.41
CA GLN A 200 2.74 -13.63 -0.96
C GLN A 200 2.45 -12.60 -2.07
N LYS A 201 3.45 -11.78 -2.43
CA LYS A 201 3.36 -10.71 -3.45
C LYS A 201 2.27 -9.66 -3.15
N LEU A 202 1.91 -9.51 -1.88
CA LEU A 202 1.04 -8.44 -1.38
C LEU A 202 1.79 -7.12 -1.32
N ARG A 203 3.10 -7.18 -1.07
CA ARG A 203 4.02 -6.04 -1.16
C ARG A 203 4.83 -6.12 -2.48
N PRO A 204 4.72 -5.12 -3.37
CA PRO A 204 5.44 -5.13 -4.64
C PRO A 204 6.90 -4.72 -4.42
N HIS A 205 7.85 -5.64 -4.62
CA HIS A 205 9.29 -5.33 -4.78
C HIS A 205 10.03 -6.56 -5.30
N PRO A 206 10.48 -6.62 -6.57
CA PRO A 206 11.00 -7.84 -7.18
C PRO A 206 12.15 -8.51 -6.39
N VAL A 207 13.09 -7.72 -5.87
CA VAL A 207 14.21 -8.24 -5.07
C VAL A 207 13.70 -8.86 -3.77
N MET A 208 12.98 -8.12 -2.94
CA MET A 208 12.46 -8.66 -1.67
C MET A 208 11.44 -9.79 -1.85
N GLN A 209 10.70 -9.86 -2.96
CA GLN A 209 9.87 -11.02 -3.29
C GLN A 209 10.72 -12.26 -3.57
N MET A 210 11.84 -12.10 -4.27
CA MET A 210 12.81 -13.18 -4.49
C MET A 210 13.49 -13.59 -3.17
N MET A 211 13.91 -12.61 -2.35
CA MET A 211 14.55 -12.85 -1.05
C MET A 211 13.60 -13.52 -0.04
N ALA A 212 12.35 -13.08 0.04
CA ALA A 212 11.35 -13.69 0.92
C ALA A 212 10.86 -15.04 0.38
N GLY A 213 10.88 -15.24 -0.94
CA GLY A 213 10.47 -16.47 -1.61
C GLY A 213 11.38 -17.67 -1.33
N ARG A 214 12.62 -17.44 -0.91
CA ARG A 214 13.61 -18.49 -0.61
C ARG A 214 13.71 -18.84 0.88
N LEU A 215 13.00 -18.13 1.76
CA LEU A 215 13.10 -18.32 3.21
C LEU A 215 11.96 -19.18 3.76
N THR A 216 12.27 -20.06 4.71
CA THR A 216 11.29 -20.80 5.50
C THR A 216 10.66 -19.93 6.60
N GLU A 217 9.64 -20.45 7.28
CA GLU A 217 9.02 -19.75 8.42
C GLU A 217 10.04 -19.54 9.56
N GLU A 218 10.85 -20.56 9.84
CA GLU A 218 11.87 -20.56 10.89
C GLU A 218 12.99 -19.57 10.58
N GLU A 219 13.41 -19.49 9.32
CA GLU A 219 14.43 -18.53 8.86
C GLU A 219 13.93 -17.09 8.96
N ILE A 220 12.66 -16.84 8.60
CA ILE A 220 12.02 -15.53 8.76
C ILE A 220 11.95 -15.15 10.25
N ALA A 221 11.54 -16.07 11.12
CA ALA A 221 11.47 -15.84 12.56
C ALA A 221 12.87 -15.59 13.17
N ALA A 222 13.88 -16.35 12.75
CA ALA A 222 15.27 -16.18 13.20
C ALA A 222 15.84 -14.81 12.82
N LEU A 223 15.65 -14.39 11.56
CA LEU A 223 16.01 -13.04 11.09
C LEU A 223 15.26 -11.94 11.87
N ALA A 224 13.97 -12.14 12.15
CA ALA A 224 13.18 -11.21 12.95
C ALA A 224 13.73 -11.05 14.37
N ALA A 225 14.08 -12.16 15.03
CA ALA A 225 14.66 -12.16 16.37
C ALA A 225 16.03 -11.47 16.40
N TYR A 226 16.87 -11.72 15.39
CA TYR A 226 18.17 -11.08 15.25
C TYR A 226 18.05 -9.57 15.06
N TYR A 227 17.28 -9.13 14.06
CA TYR A 227 17.19 -7.72 13.73
C TYR A 227 16.46 -6.88 14.78
N ALA A 228 15.60 -7.48 15.59
CA ALA A 228 14.98 -6.80 16.74
C ALA A 228 16.01 -6.42 17.82
N GLY A 229 17.06 -7.21 17.99
CA GLY A 229 18.04 -7.08 19.09
C GLY A 229 19.48 -6.80 18.66
N ILE A 230 19.70 -6.47 17.38
CA ILE A 230 21.04 -6.14 16.87
C ILE A 230 21.48 -4.75 17.38
N ASP A 231 22.72 -4.62 17.82
CA ASP A 231 23.35 -3.35 18.25
C ASP A 231 23.89 -2.50 17.08
#